data_AF-X1EPT4-F1
#
_entry.id   AF-X1EPT4-F1
#
_cell.length_a   1.000
_cell.length_b   1.000
_cell.length_c   1.000
_cell.angle_alpha   90.00
_cell.angle_beta   90.00
_cell.angle_gamma   90.00
#
_symmetry.space_group_name_H-M   'P 1'
#
loop_
_entity.id
_entity.type
_entity.pdbx_description
1 polymer ?
#
loop_
_entity_poly.entity_id
_entity_poly.type
_entity_poly.pdbx_seq_one_letter_code
_entity_poly.pdbx_strand_id
1 'polypeptide(L)'
;MPILIEINSGREEQKSGVLPEDAEELIREVSGLKNVKIMGLMTMGPRFGNPEDSRPYFVETRTIFERTKKLDLPNVEMKYLSMGMTNSYRIAIGEGANIVRIGTKIFGERDYENS
;
A
#
# COMPACT_ATOMS: atom_id res chain seq x y z
N MET A 1 -15.83 10.02 -0.59
CA MET A 1 -14.45 10.18 -1.12
C MET A 1 -13.75 8.82 -1.11
N PRO A 2 -13.19 8.35 -2.23
CA PRO A 2 -12.44 7.09 -2.27
C PRO A 2 -11.09 7.23 -1.58
N ILE A 3 -10.70 6.24 -0.77
CA ILE A 3 -9.43 6.21 -0.03
C ILE A 3 -8.76 4.84 -0.12
N LEU A 4 -7.46 4.78 0.17
CA LEU A 4 -6.71 3.55 0.43
C LEU A 4 -6.22 3.56 1.88
N ILE A 5 -6.18 2.39 2.52
CA ILE A 5 -5.56 2.26 3.84
C ILE A 5 -4.08 1.92 3.65
N GLU A 6 -3.21 2.70 4.29
CA GLU A 6 -1.77 2.47 4.28
C GLU A 6 -1.38 1.43 5.33
N ILE A 7 -0.75 0.34 4.88
CA ILE A 7 -0.25 -0.74 5.73
C ILE A 7 1.25 -0.57 5.93
N ASN A 8 1.66 -0.51 7.19
CA ASN A 8 3.05 -0.59 7.61
C ASN A 8 3.51 -2.05 7.63
N SER A 9 3.64 -2.67 6.45
CA SER A 9 4.04 -4.08 6.33
C SER A 9 5.44 -4.38 6.83
N GLY A 10 6.27 -3.35 7.02
CA GLY A 10 7.61 -3.45 7.60
C GLY A 10 7.64 -3.53 9.11
N ARG A 11 6.52 -3.21 9.80
CA ARG A 11 6.48 -3.03 11.26
C ARG A 11 7.57 -2.08 11.75
N GLU A 12 7.79 -1.03 10.96
CA GLU A 12 8.82 -0.04 11.20
C GLU A 12 8.21 1.12 11.99
N GLU A 13 8.62 1.31 13.25
CA GLU A 13 8.06 2.36 14.14
C GLU A 13 8.15 3.77 13.53
N GLN A 14 9.20 4.02 12.75
CA GLN A 14 9.42 5.29 12.06
C GLN A 14 8.50 5.53 10.84
N LYS A 15 7.77 4.51 10.38
CA LYS A 15 6.92 4.59 9.18
C LYS A 15 5.45 4.77 9.54
N SER A 16 4.77 5.58 8.75
CA SER A 16 3.31 5.72 8.80
C SER A 16 2.61 4.44 8.35
N GLY A 17 1.31 4.36 8.65
CA GLY A 17 0.45 3.24 8.29
C GLY A 17 0.08 2.38 9.49
N VAL A 18 -1.04 1.66 9.35
CA VAL A 18 -1.52 0.71 10.36
C VAL A 18 -0.68 -0.56 10.32
N LEU A 19 -0.46 -1.19 11.46
CA LEU A 19 0.21 -2.49 11.50
C LEU A 19 -0.65 -3.56 10.81
N PRO A 20 -0.03 -4.58 10.18
CA PRO A 20 -0.76 -5.67 9.54
C PRO A 20 -1.83 -6.33 10.41
N GLU A 21 -1.49 -6.54 11.68
CA GLU A 21 -2.35 -7.13 12.72
C GLU A 21 -3.60 -6.28 13.04
N ASP A 22 -3.48 -4.96 12.99
CA ASP A 22 -4.55 -4.02 13.35
C ASP A 22 -5.37 -3.55 12.14
N ALA A 23 -4.92 -3.90 10.92
CA ALA A 23 -5.51 -3.40 9.68
C ALA A 23 -6.99 -3.77 9.52
N GLU A 24 -7.37 -4.98 9.90
CA GLU A 24 -8.76 -5.44 9.78
C GLU A 24 -9.69 -4.66 10.71
N GLU A 25 -9.27 -4.39 11.94
CA GLU A 25 -10.03 -3.62 12.93
C GLU A 25 -10.26 -2.19 12.43
N LEU A 26 -9.19 -1.50 12.01
CA LEU A 26 -9.29 -0.16 11.43
C LEU A 26 -10.24 -0.11 10.24
N ILE A 27 -10.15 -1.09 9.33
CA ILE A 27 -11.02 -1.15 8.15
C ILE A 27 -12.49 -1.28 8.57
N ARG A 28 -12.79 -2.09 9.59
CA ARG A 28 -14.17 -2.25 10.11
C ARG A 28 -14.69 -0.93 10.69
N GLU A 29 -13.89 -0.21 11.45
CA GLU A 29 -14.28 1.10 11.98
C GLU A 29 -14.54 2.12 10.87
N VAL A 30 -13.61 2.23 9.91
CA VAL A 30 -13.70 3.18 8.80
C VAL A 30 -14.85 2.82 7.84
N SER A 31 -15.21 1.54 7.72
CA SER A 31 -16.35 1.07 6.92
C SER A 31 -17.69 1.73 7.32
N GLY A 32 -17.83 2.13 8.59
CA GLY A 32 -19.02 2.82 9.10
C GLY A 32 -19.12 4.30 8.72
N LEU A 33 -18.04 4.91 8.19
CA LEU A 33 -17.99 6.33 7.88
C LEU A 33 -18.67 6.63 6.54
N LYS A 34 -19.74 7.45 6.58
CA LYS A 34 -20.60 7.73 5.40
C LYS A 34 -19.92 8.53 4.29
N ASN A 35 -18.85 9.27 4.58
CA ASN A 35 -18.22 10.20 3.65
C ASN A 35 -16.97 9.64 2.97
N VAL A 36 -16.53 8.44 3.36
CA VAL A 36 -15.36 7.76 2.76
C VAL A 36 -15.75 6.39 2.23
N LYS A 37 -15.03 5.93 1.22
CA LYS A 37 -15.16 4.58 0.67
C LYS A 37 -13.76 3.98 0.56
N ILE A 38 -13.51 2.88 1.26
CA ILE A 38 -12.25 2.16 1.20
C ILE A 38 -12.21 1.43 -0.13
N MET A 39 -11.29 1.80 -1.01
CA MET A 39 -11.16 1.25 -2.36
C MET A 39 -10.01 0.26 -2.50
N GLY A 40 -9.29 -0.03 -1.42
CA GLY A 40 -8.07 -0.82 -1.49
C GLY A 40 -7.07 -0.53 -0.39
N LEU A 41 -5.88 -1.09 -0.57
CA LEU A 41 -4.75 -0.94 0.34
C LEU A 41 -3.55 -0.33 -0.38
N MET A 42 -2.64 0.25 0.39
CA MET A 42 -1.34 0.68 -0.08
C MET A 42 -0.24 0.29 0.91
N THR A 43 0.99 0.11 0.41
CA THR A 43 2.17 -0.04 1.27
C THR A 43 3.42 0.53 0.61
N MET A 44 4.45 0.75 1.43
CA MET A 44 5.79 1.13 1.02
C MET A 44 6.80 0.08 1.49
N GLY A 45 7.48 -0.56 0.54
CA GLY A 45 8.66 -1.37 0.83
C GLY A 45 9.90 -0.52 1.18
N PRO A 46 11.05 -1.17 1.39
CA PRO A 46 12.33 -0.49 1.53
C PRO A 46 12.59 0.48 0.37
N ARG A 47 13.11 1.66 0.68
CA ARG A 47 13.38 2.71 -0.32
C ARG A 47 14.59 2.38 -1.20
N PHE A 48 15.59 1.73 -0.61
CA PHE A 48 16.88 1.42 -1.21
C PHE A 48 17.21 -0.06 -1.01
N GLY A 49 18.23 -0.55 -1.73
CA GLY A 49 18.67 -1.93 -1.65
C GLY A 49 18.11 -2.81 -2.78
N ASN A 50 18.13 -4.11 -2.56
CA ASN A 50 17.67 -5.08 -3.54
C ASN A 50 16.13 -4.98 -3.68
N PRO A 51 15.57 -4.79 -4.89
CA PRO A 51 14.12 -4.75 -5.10
C PRO A 51 13.37 -5.96 -4.51
N GLU A 52 14.00 -7.15 -4.49
CA GLU A 52 13.41 -8.37 -3.93
C GLU A 52 13.15 -8.27 -2.43
N ASP A 53 13.89 -7.42 -1.70
CA ASP A 53 13.66 -7.18 -0.27
C ASP A 53 12.30 -6.52 -0.01
N SER A 54 11.66 -5.96 -1.05
CA SER A 54 10.30 -5.43 -0.96
C SER A 54 9.21 -6.51 -1.07
N ARG A 55 9.54 -7.71 -1.58
CA ARG A 55 8.55 -8.77 -1.84
C ARG A 55 7.75 -9.16 -0.58
N PRO A 56 8.36 -9.38 0.60
CA PRO A 56 7.61 -9.74 1.80
C PRO A 56 6.54 -8.71 2.18
N TYR A 57 6.82 -7.42 1.97
CA TYR A 57 5.91 -6.32 2.25
C TYR A 57 4.67 -6.38 1.33
N PHE A 58 4.90 -6.69 0.05
CA PHE A 58 3.84 -6.81 -0.95
C PHE A 58 2.98 -8.05 -0.73
N VAL A 59 3.60 -9.18 -0.38
CA VAL A 59 2.89 -10.43 -0.04
C VAL A 59 2.01 -10.24 1.19
N GLU A 60 2.52 -9.59 2.25
CA GLU A 60 1.75 -9.30 3.46
C GLU A 60 0.53 -8.42 3.14
N THR A 61 0.75 -7.31 2.41
CA THR A 61 -0.35 -6.39 2.04
C THR A 61 -1.39 -7.08 1.16
N ARG A 62 -0.96 -7.91 0.20
CA ARG A 62 -1.87 -8.69 -0.65
C ARG A 62 -2.70 -9.68 0.18
N THR A 63 -2.08 -10.31 1.17
CA THR A 63 -2.77 -11.25 2.06
C THR A 63 -3.88 -10.54 2.84
N ILE A 64 -3.62 -9.35 3.37
CA ILE A 64 -4.64 -8.52 4.04
C ILE A 64 -5.73 -8.12 3.04
N PHE A 65 -5.35 -7.66 1.84
CA PHE A 65 -6.29 -7.26 0.78
C PHE A 65 -7.30 -8.37 0.45
N GLU A 66 -6.82 -9.59 0.21
CA GLU A 66 -7.67 -10.74 -0.12
C GLU A 66 -8.53 -11.21 1.07
N ARG A 67 -8.01 -11.09 2.31
CA ARG A 67 -8.80 -11.34 3.52
C ARG A 67 -9.92 -10.33 3.65
N THR A 68 -9.62 -9.04 3.56
CA THR A 68 -10.62 -7.98 3.70
C THR A 68 -11.68 -8.05 2.61
N LYS A 69 -11.31 -8.40 1.38
CA LYS A 69 -12.25 -8.56 0.28
C LYS A 69 -13.37 -9.57 0.60
N LYS A 70 -13.10 -10.57 1.45
CA LYS A 70 -14.07 -11.61 1.86
C LYS A 70 -14.97 -11.18 3.02
N LEU A 71 -14.70 -10.05 3.67
CA LEU A 71 -15.46 -9.60 4.84
C LEU A 71 -16.79 -8.91 4.47
N ASP A 72 -16.97 -8.54 3.21
CA ASP A 72 -18.21 -7.93 2.68
C ASP A 72 -18.70 -6.72 3.52
N LEU A 73 -17.77 -5.81 3.84
CA LEU A 73 -18.04 -4.65 4.69
C LEU A 73 -18.71 -3.51 3.90
N PRO A 74 -19.61 -2.73 4.53
CA PRO A 74 -20.20 -1.55 3.91
C PRO A 74 -19.13 -0.51 3.56
N ASN A 75 -19.32 0.26 2.49
CA ASN A 75 -18.35 1.28 2.06
C ASN A 75 -16.91 0.74 1.81
N VAL A 76 -16.76 -0.57 1.58
CA VAL A 76 -15.48 -1.20 1.24
C VAL A 76 -15.60 -1.91 -0.11
N GLU A 77 -14.64 -1.66 -0.99
CA GLU A 77 -14.46 -2.37 -2.26
C GLU A 77 -12.96 -2.57 -2.47
N MET A 78 -12.44 -3.77 -2.23
CA MET A 78 -11.03 -4.08 -2.43
C MET A 78 -10.71 -4.19 -3.93
N LYS A 79 -10.48 -3.03 -4.54
CA LYS A 79 -10.21 -2.86 -5.98
C LYS A 79 -8.75 -2.54 -6.26
N TYR A 80 -8.13 -1.67 -5.47
CA TYR A 80 -6.79 -1.17 -5.73
C TYR A 80 -5.76 -1.70 -4.73
N LEU A 81 -4.64 -2.15 -5.26
CA LEU A 81 -3.47 -2.56 -4.50
C LEU A 81 -2.30 -1.68 -4.94
N SER A 82 -2.08 -0.60 -4.19
CA SER A 82 -1.10 0.44 -4.49
C SER A 82 0.21 0.13 -3.81
N MET A 83 1.14 -0.48 -4.55
CA MET A 83 2.44 -0.87 -4.03
C MET A 83 3.49 -0.89 -5.14
N GLY A 84 4.75 -0.72 -4.76
CA GLY A 84 5.85 -0.60 -5.70
C GLY A 84 6.15 0.85 -6.09
N MET A 85 7.43 1.19 -5.98
CA MET A 85 7.99 2.47 -6.41
C MET A 85 9.03 2.26 -7.51
N THR A 86 9.73 3.31 -7.94
CA THR A 86 10.75 3.26 -9.01
C THR A 86 11.67 2.02 -8.96
N ASN A 87 12.15 1.63 -7.79
CA ASN A 87 13.08 0.49 -7.63
C ASN A 87 12.36 -0.89 -7.63
N SER A 88 11.13 -0.96 -7.11
CA SER A 88 10.45 -2.22 -6.79
C SER A 88 9.16 -2.49 -7.57
N TYR A 89 8.76 -1.61 -8.49
CA TYR A 89 7.48 -1.71 -9.22
C TYR A 89 7.32 -3.04 -9.99
N ARG A 90 8.40 -3.63 -10.49
CA ARG A 90 8.34 -4.92 -11.20
C ARG A 90 7.99 -6.06 -10.25
N ILE A 91 8.59 -6.08 -9.06
CA ILE A 91 8.29 -7.05 -8.01
C ILE A 91 6.84 -6.86 -7.55
N ALA A 92 6.43 -5.61 -7.34
CA ALA A 92 5.06 -5.27 -6.97
C ALA A 92 4.01 -5.77 -7.98
N ILE A 93 4.25 -5.59 -9.29
CA ILE A 93 3.38 -6.12 -10.35
C ILE A 93 3.30 -7.65 -10.27
N GLY A 94 4.43 -8.33 -10.07
CA GLY A 94 4.47 -9.78 -9.88
C GLY A 94 3.62 -10.25 -8.68
N GLU A 95 3.56 -9.44 -7.63
CA GLU A 95 2.73 -9.67 -6.45
C GLU A 95 1.29 -9.12 -6.56
N GLY A 96 0.86 -8.69 -7.74
CA GLY A 96 -0.53 -8.30 -8.01
C GLY A 96 -0.86 -6.82 -7.81
N ALA A 97 0.16 -5.94 -7.75
CA ALA A 97 -0.08 -4.50 -7.75
C ALA A 97 -0.80 -4.05 -9.03
N ASN A 98 -1.82 -3.21 -8.87
CA ASN A 98 -2.51 -2.57 -9.99
C ASN A 98 -2.42 -1.03 -9.97
N ILE A 99 -1.74 -0.48 -8.96
CA ILE A 99 -1.24 0.90 -8.93
C ILE A 99 0.23 0.85 -8.52
N VAL A 100 1.10 1.42 -9.34
CA VAL A 100 2.53 1.62 -9.04
C VAL A 100 2.83 3.12 -9.01
N ARG A 101 3.78 3.53 -8.17
CA ARG A 101 4.10 4.95 -7.93
C ARG A 101 5.51 5.28 -8.43
N ILE A 102 5.64 5.73 -9.67
CA ILE A 102 6.93 5.95 -10.32
C ILE A 102 7.22 7.45 -10.43
N GLY A 103 8.28 7.91 -9.78
CA GLY A 103 8.75 9.30 -9.81
C GLY A 103 10.03 9.44 -10.63
N THR A 104 11.17 9.16 -10.01
CA THR A 104 12.52 9.35 -10.57
C THR A 104 12.72 8.75 -11.96
N LYS A 105 12.11 7.60 -12.26
CA LYS A 105 12.27 6.97 -13.59
C LYS A 105 11.48 7.65 -14.70
N ILE A 106 10.47 8.46 -14.36
CA ILE A 106 9.70 9.27 -15.31
C ILE A 106 10.29 10.68 -15.41
N PHE A 107 10.64 11.29 -14.27
CA PHE A 107 10.99 12.72 -14.20
C PHE A 107 12.49 13.02 -14.00
N GLY A 108 13.33 11.99 -13.83
CA GLY A 108 14.74 12.16 -13.47
C GLY A 108 14.97 12.35 -11.97
N GLU A 109 16.23 12.56 -11.58
CA GLU A 109 16.57 12.89 -10.20
C GLU A 109 16.06 14.28 -9.81
N ARG A 110 15.85 14.50 -8.51
CA ARG A 110 15.47 15.82 -8.02
C ARG A 110 16.72 16.69 -8.01
N ASP A 111 16.63 17.84 -8.66
CA ASP A 111 17.65 18.87 -8.57
C ASP A 111 17.56 19.58 -7.23
N TYR A 112 18.54 19.36 -6.36
CA TYR A 112 18.62 19.98 -5.03
C TYR A 112 19.49 21.26 -5.03
N GLU A 113 20.00 21.69 -6.18
CA GLU A 113 20.91 22.85 -6.28
C GLU A 113 20.28 24.19 -5.85
N ASN A 114 18.97 24.25 -5.58
CA ASN A 114 18.27 25.46 -5.14
C ASN A 114 17.41 25.26 -3.86
N SER A 115 17.74 24.30 -2.98
CA SER A 115 17.03 24.07 -1.71
C SER A 115 17.82 24.49 -0.49
#